data_AF-A0A7R9R131-F1
#
_entry.id   AF-A0A7R9R131-F1
#
_cell.length_a   1.000
_cell.length_b   1.000
_cell.length_c   1.000
_cell.angle_alpha   90.00
_cell.angle_beta   90.00
_cell.angle_gamma   90.00
#
_symmetry.space_group_name_H-M   'P 1'
#
loop_
_entity.id
_entity.type
_entity.pdbx_description
1 polymer ?
#
loop_
_entity_poly.entity_id
_entity_poly.type
_entity_poly.pdbx_seq_one_letter_code
_entity_poly.pdbx_strand_id
1 'polypeptide(L)'
;MSIWNAIVDAIVMKIFRGVEPTESALKNFKKNFNVLNDFIGNNKYVAGNELTIADLSYLATISTLAINDYKDLDEFPNVKNWFFRVQKELPYFDDVNGKVPELWKQHSSANK
;
A
#
# COMPACT_ATOMS: atom_id res chain seq x y z
N MET A 1 6.79 -13.69 -4.86
CA MET A 1 6.89 -12.38 -5.56
C MET A 1 6.72 -11.31 -4.49
N SER A 2 7.49 -10.22 -4.53
CA SER A 2 7.42 -9.16 -3.52
C SER A 2 6.05 -8.47 -3.50
N ILE A 3 5.70 -7.81 -2.40
CA ILE A 3 4.46 -7.04 -2.27
C ILE A 3 4.37 -5.91 -3.33
N TRP A 4 5.51 -5.33 -3.73
CA TRP A 4 5.59 -4.32 -4.78
C TRP A 4 5.07 -4.85 -6.12
N ASN A 5 5.58 -5.98 -6.58
CA ASN A 5 5.12 -6.57 -7.85
C ASN A 5 3.63 -6.93 -7.78
N ALA A 6 3.15 -7.37 -6.61
CA ALA A 6 1.74 -7.69 -6.43
C ALA A 6 0.85 -6.45 -6.55
N ILE A 7 1.25 -5.30 -6.00
CA ILE A 7 0.55 -4.01 -6.18
C ILE A 7 0.61 -3.57 -7.64
N VAL A 8 1.77 -3.69 -8.28
CA VAL A 8 1.95 -3.27 -9.67
C VAL A 8 1.01 -4.04 -10.60
N ASP A 9 1.05 -5.37 -10.53
CA ASP A 9 0.31 -6.24 -11.43
C ASP A 9 -1.21 -6.19 -11.18
N ALA A 10 -1.63 -5.99 -9.93
CA ALA A 10 -3.05 -5.97 -9.57
C ALA A 10 -3.72 -4.60 -9.77
N ILE A 11 -2.98 -3.50 -9.54
CA ILE A 11 -3.58 -2.16 -9.37
C ILE A 11 -2.94 -1.15 -10.30
N VAL A 12 -1.62 -0.95 -10.22
CA VAL A 12 -0.92 0.12 -10.96
C VAL A 12 -1.10 -0.07 -12.47
N MET A 13 -0.91 -1.29 -12.98
CA MET A 13 -1.03 -1.60 -14.41
C MET A 13 -2.44 -1.32 -14.96
N LYS A 14 -3.48 -1.62 -14.17
CA LYS A 14 -4.86 -1.30 -14.51
C LYS A 14 -5.08 0.20 -14.62
N ILE A 15 -4.63 0.95 -13.63
CA ILE A 15 -4.92 2.39 -13.55
C ILE A 15 -4.11 3.18 -14.58
N PHE A 16 -2.82 2.86 -14.78
CA PHE A 16 -1.96 3.63 -15.69
C PHE A 16 -1.99 3.18 -17.14
N ARG A 17 -2.29 1.89 -17.39
CA ARG A 17 -2.19 1.32 -18.74
C ARG A 17 -3.49 0.68 -19.22
N GLY A 18 -4.55 0.70 -18.41
CA GLY A 18 -5.81 0.02 -18.74
C GLY A 18 -5.67 -1.51 -18.84
N VAL A 19 -4.58 -2.07 -18.31
CA VAL A 19 -4.33 -3.52 -18.36
C VAL A 19 -5.09 -4.18 -17.21
N GLU A 20 -6.15 -4.92 -17.54
CA GLU A 20 -6.89 -5.66 -16.52
C GLU A 20 -6.01 -6.74 -15.85
N PRO A 21 -6.04 -6.84 -14.51
CA PRO A 21 -5.21 -7.77 -13.78
C PRO A 21 -5.69 -9.21 -14.02
N THR A 22 -4.73 -10.13 -14.16
CA THR A 22 -5.05 -11.56 -14.26
C THR A 22 -5.52 -12.11 -12.92
N GLU A 23 -6.27 -13.22 -12.94
CA GLU A 23 -6.64 -13.92 -11.69
C GLU A 23 -5.43 -14.29 -10.83
N SER A 24 -4.31 -14.65 -11.47
CA SER A 24 -3.05 -14.94 -10.79
C SER A 24 -2.48 -13.70 -10.08
N ALA A 25 -2.54 -12.53 -10.72
CA ALA A 25 -2.11 -11.26 -10.12
C ALA A 25 -2.97 -10.91 -8.89
N LEU A 26 -4.30 -11.02 -9.00
CA LEU A 26 -5.22 -10.77 -7.88
C LEU A 26 -5.00 -11.76 -6.72
N LYS A 27 -4.84 -13.05 -7.03
CA LYS A 27 -4.54 -14.08 -6.03
C LYS A 27 -3.21 -13.82 -5.34
N ASN A 28 -2.19 -13.37 -6.08
CA ASN A 28 -0.88 -13.01 -5.53
C ASN A 28 -0.96 -11.77 -4.64
N PHE A 29 -1.71 -10.74 -5.04
CA PHE A 29 -2.00 -9.57 -4.20
C PHE A 29 -2.61 -10.01 -2.87
N LYS A 30 -3.74 -10.73 -2.93
CA LYS A 30 -4.44 -11.21 -1.73
C LYS A 30 -3.56 -12.09 -0.85
N LYS A 31 -2.77 -13.00 -1.43
CA LYS A 31 -1.84 -13.85 -0.68
C LYS A 31 -0.79 -13.02 0.07
N ASN A 32 -0.16 -12.06 -0.59
CA ASN A 32 0.88 -11.24 0.05
C ASN A 32 0.30 -10.35 1.16
N PHE A 33 -0.86 -9.74 0.93
CA PHE A 33 -1.51 -8.90 1.93
C PHE A 33 -2.06 -9.71 3.10
N ASN A 34 -2.55 -10.94 2.89
CA ASN A 34 -2.90 -11.84 4.00
C ASN A 34 -1.68 -12.17 4.87
N VAL A 35 -0.55 -12.53 4.25
CA VAL A 35 0.69 -12.79 5.00
C VAL A 35 1.09 -11.55 5.82
N LEU A 36 1.11 -10.36 5.21
CA LEU A 36 1.43 -9.14 5.94
C LEU A 36 0.42 -8.85 7.07
N ASN A 37 -0.87 -9.06 6.82
CA ASN A 37 -1.95 -8.87 7.79
C ASN A 37 -1.81 -9.80 9.00
N ASP A 38 -1.41 -11.05 8.79
CA ASP A 38 -1.18 -12.03 9.85
C ASP A 38 0.10 -11.69 10.65
N PHE A 39 1.17 -11.29 9.96
CA PHE A 39 2.42 -10.88 10.61
C PHE A 39 2.25 -9.64 11.49
N ILE A 40 1.51 -8.64 11.01
CA ILE A 40 1.16 -7.44 11.78
C ILE A 40 0.15 -7.78 12.88
N GLY A 41 -0.78 -8.71 12.66
CA GLY A 41 -1.75 -9.10 13.70
C GLY A 41 -1.10 -9.61 15.00
N ASN A 42 0.12 -10.14 14.90
CA ASN A 42 0.88 -10.64 16.04
C ASN A 42 1.81 -9.60 16.69
N ASN A 43 1.96 -8.41 16.10
CA ASN A 43 2.97 -7.42 16.48
C ASN A 43 2.42 -6.00 16.44
N LYS A 44 3.08 -5.05 17.11
CA LYS A 44 2.72 -3.62 16.91
C LYS A 44 3.12 -3.14 15.52
N TYR A 45 4.31 -3.50 15.06
CA TYR A 45 4.97 -3.08 13.82
C TYR A 45 5.36 -4.30 12.97
N VAL A 46 5.83 -4.08 11.74
CA VAL A 46 6.15 -5.16 10.79
C VAL A 46 7.17 -6.16 11.35
N ALA A 47 8.16 -5.69 12.12
CA ALA A 47 9.25 -6.50 12.64
C ALA A 47 9.23 -6.72 14.16
N GLY A 48 8.11 -6.42 14.84
CA GLY A 48 7.98 -6.60 16.29
C GLY A 48 7.26 -5.44 16.98
N ASN A 49 7.70 -5.10 18.19
CA ASN A 49 7.03 -4.09 19.03
C ASN A 49 7.62 -2.69 18.94
N GLU A 50 8.69 -2.52 18.16
CA GLU A 50 9.37 -1.25 17.91
C GLU A 50 9.29 -0.86 16.43
N LEU A 51 9.25 0.45 16.15
CA LEU A 51 9.27 0.98 14.80
C LEU A 51 10.64 0.72 14.16
N THR A 52 10.66 0.23 12.92
CA THR A 52 11.91 -0.04 12.19
C THR A 52 11.86 0.45 10.75
N ILE A 53 13.00 0.32 10.04
CA ILE A 53 13.05 0.55 8.59
C ILE A 53 12.13 -0.40 7.80
N ALA A 54 11.74 -1.55 8.37
CA ALA A 54 10.77 -2.43 7.73
C ALA A 54 9.42 -1.72 7.60
N ASP A 55 8.99 -1.01 8.64
CA ASP A 55 7.74 -0.25 8.61
C ASP A 55 7.80 0.87 7.57
N LEU A 56 8.90 1.63 7.53
CA LEU A 56 9.09 2.70 6.55
C LEU A 56 9.04 2.17 5.10
N SER A 57 9.66 1.01 4.84
CA SER A 57 9.69 0.36 3.53
C SER A 57 8.30 -0.10 3.08
N TYR A 58 7.56 -0.79 3.97
CA TYR A 58 6.19 -1.19 3.68
C TYR A 58 5.25 0.01 3.56
N LEU A 59 5.42 1.03 4.41
CA LEU A 59 4.59 2.23 4.41
C LEU A 59 4.74 2.98 3.08
N ALA A 60 5.98 3.17 2.61
CA ALA A 60 6.24 3.76 1.31
C ALA A 60 5.59 2.94 0.17
N THR A 61 5.76 1.61 0.20
CA THR A 61 5.18 0.72 -0.82
C THR A 61 3.64 0.78 -0.84
N ILE A 62 3.00 0.64 0.32
CA ILE A 62 1.54 0.61 0.48
C ILE A 62 0.92 2.00 0.25
N SER A 63 1.68 3.09 0.44
CA SER A 63 1.17 4.44 0.15
C SER A 63 0.75 4.64 -1.31
N THR A 64 1.27 3.82 -2.23
CA THR A 64 0.84 3.78 -3.65
C THR A 64 -0.65 3.49 -3.80
N LEU A 65 -1.25 2.75 -2.86
CA LEU A 65 -2.69 2.43 -2.87
C LEU A 65 -3.60 3.65 -2.65
N ALA A 66 -3.02 4.83 -2.34
CA ALA A 66 -3.74 6.10 -2.36
C ALA A 66 -4.46 6.36 -3.69
N ILE A 67 -3.96 5.79 -4.79
CA ILE A 67 -4.54 5.90 -6.12
C ILE A 67 -5.98 5.35 -6.22
N ASN A 68 -6.35 4.45 -5.30
CA ASN A 68 -7.68 3.86 -5.18
C ASN A 68 -8.30 4.15 -3.79
N ASP A 69 -7.95 5.31 -3.22
CA ASP A 69 -8.42 5.77 -1.90
C ASP A 69 -8.23 4.74 -0.77
N TYR A 70 -7.19 3.89 -0.88
CA TYR A 70 -6.90 2.79 0.05
C TYR A 70 -8.00 1.73 0.21
N LYS A 71 -8.98 1.65 -0.70
CA LYS A 71 -10.05 0.64 -0.66
C LYS A 71 -9.50 -0.79 -0.71
N ASP A 72 -8.34 -0.99 -1.31
CA ASP A 72 -7.66 -2.30 -1.39
C ASP A 72 -7.23 -2.83 0.00
N LEU A 73 -7.21 -1.98 1.03
CA LEU A 73 -6.88 -2.38 2.40
C LEU A 73 -8.09 -2.82 3.23
N ASP A 74 -9.32 -2.69 2.72
CA ASP A 74 -10.54 -2.99 3.48
C ASP A 74 -10.64 -4.47 3.90
N GLU A 75 -10.08 -5.38 3.11
CA GLU A 75 -10.00 -6.82 3.43
C GLU A 75 -8.88 -7.17 4.43
N PHE A 76 -7.99 -6.22 4.77
CA PHE A 76 -6.78 -6.45 5.56
C PHE A 76 -6.71 -5.51 6.76
N PRO A 77 -7.56 -5.72 7.80
CA PRO A 77 -7.77 -4.75 8.87
C PRO A 77 -6.50 -4.46 9.69
N ASN A 78 -5.61 -5.43 9.89
CA ASN A 78 -4.36 -5.21 10.63
C ASN A 78 -3.41 -4.32 9.82
N VAL A 79 -3.30 -4.57 8.51
CA VAL A 79 -2.51 -3.73 7.61
C VAL A 79 -3.08 -2.31 7.57
N LYS A 80 -4.40 -2.17 7.44
CA LYS A 80 -5.07 -0.87 7.40
C LYS A 80 -4.83 -0.07 8.68
N ASN A 81 -5.02 -0.69 9.84
CA ASN A 81 -4.81 -0.05 11.13
C ASN A 81 -3.34 0.32 11.36
N TRP A 82 -2.42 -0.59 11.01
CA TRP A 82 -0.98 -0.34 11.08
C TRP A 82 -0.58 0.84 10.18
N PHE A 83 -1.06 0.87 8.93
CA PHE A 83 -0.73 1.92 7.96
C PHE A 83 -1.09 3.31 8.49
N PHE A 84 -2.34 3.50 8.92
CA PHE A 84 -2.79 4.79 9.44
C PHE A 84 -2.17 5.17 10.78
N ARG A 85 -1.82 4.19 11.62
CA ARG A 85 -1.12 4.46 12.87
C ARG A 85 0.31 4.92 12.62
N VAL A 86 1.07 4.17 11.82
CA VAL A 86 2.47 4.51 11.51
C VAL A 86 2.57 5.84 10.77
N GLN A 87 1.66 6.13 9.84
CA GLN A 87 1.58 7.45 9.21
C GLN A 87 1.52 8.59 10.25
N LYS A 88 0.69 8.45 11.30
CA LYS A 88 0.51 9.48 12.34
C LYS A 88 1.68 9.58 13.32
N GLU A 89 2.44 8.50 13.50
CA GLU A 89 3.62 8.47 14.36
C GLU A 89 4.84 9.16 13.71
N LEU A 90 4.82 9.33 12.38
CA LEU A 90 5.90 9.95 11.63
C LEU A 90 5.62 11.45 11.38
N PRO A 91 6.27 12.38 12.10
CA PRO A 91 5.96 13.81 12.01
C PRO A 91 6.21 14.42 10.63
N TYR A 92 7.02 13.75 9.80
CA TYR A 92 7.37 14.19 8.45
C TYR A 92 6.50 13.56 7.36
N PHE A 93 5.61 12.62 7.68
CA PHE A 93 4.91 11.83 6.64
C PHE A 93 4.09 12.72 5.71
N ASP A 94 3.32 13.65 6.26
CA ASP A 94 2.46 14.52 5.44
C ASP A 94 3.27 15.47 4.55
N ASP A 95 4.47 15.88 4.99
CA ASP A 95 5.37 16.72 4.18
C ASP A 95 5.91 15.98 2.95
N VAL A 96 6.21 14.68 3.09
CA VAL A 96 6.82 13.87 2.02
C VAL A 96 5.79 13.11 1.18
N ASN A 97 4.68 12.67 1.79
CA ASN A 97 3.67 11.82 1.17
C ASN A 97 2.29 12.49 1.04
N GLY A 98 2.00 13.58 1.76
CA GLY A 98 0.68 14.20 1.78
C GLY A 98 0.24 14.79 0.42
N LYS A 99 1.21 15.19 -0.43
CA LYS A 99 0.95 15.70 -1.78
C LYS A 99 0.79 14.60 -2.83
N VAL A 100 1.19 13.37 -2.52
CA VAL A 100 1.20 12.25 -3.46
C VAL A 100 -0.18 11.98 -4.06
N PRO A 101 -1.29 11.92 -3.30
CA PRO A 101 -2.63 11.71 -3.86
C PRO A 101 -3.05 12.81 -4.87
N GLU A 102 -2.69 14.07 -4.60
CA GLU A 102 -3.00 15.18 -5.51
C GLU A 102 -2.15 15.13 -6.77
N LEU A 103 -0.84 14.87 -6.64
CA LEU A 103 0.08 14.69 -7.76
C LEU A 103 -0.37 13.55 -8.68
N TRP A 104 -0.87 12.44 -8.11
CA TRP A 104 -1.43 11.34 -8.90
C TRP A 104 -2.67 11.75 -9.70
N LYS A 105 -3.61 12.50 -9.09
CA LYS A 105 -4.81 13.01 -9.77
C LYS A 105 -4.46 13.95 -10.92
N GLN A 106 -3.49 14.84 -10.72
CA GLN A 106 -2.99 15.74 -11.76
C GLN A 106 -2.36 14.96 -12.92
N HIS A 107 -1.49 13.99 -12.64
CA HIS A 107 -0.82 13.19 -13.67
C HIS A 107 -1.80 12.33 -14.49
N SER A 108 -2.80 11.73 -13.85
CA SER A 108 -3.84 10.95 -14.56
C SER A 108 -4.72 11.83 -15.45
N SER A 109 -5.01 13.06 -15.03
CA SER A 109 -5.84 14.00 -15.81
C SER A 109 -5.09 14.59 -17.01
N ALA A 110 -3.77 14.74 -16.93
CA ALA A 110 -2.94 15.27 -18.01
C ALA A 110 -2.63 14.25 -19.13
N ASN A 111 -2.83 12.95 -18.87
CA ASN A 111 -2.50 11.85 -19.79
C ASN A 111 -3.73 11.08 -20.29
N LYS A 112 -4.93 11.66 -20.16
CA LYS A 112 -6.14 11.25 -20.88
C LYS A 112 -6.29 12.07 -22.16
#